data_AF-A0A2E7BBI5-F1
#
_entry.id   AF-A0A2E7BBI5-F1
#
_cell.length_a   1.000
_cell.length_b   1.000
_cell.length_c   1.000
_cell.angle_alpha   90.00
_cell.angle_beta   90.00
_cell.angle_gamma   90.00
#
_symmetry.space_group_name_H-M   'P 1'
#
loop_
_entity.id
_entity.type
_entity.pdbx_description
1 polymer ?
#
loop_
_entity_poly.entity_id
_entity_poly.type
_entity_poly.pdbx_seq_one_letter_code
_entity_poly.pdbx_strand_id
1 'polypeptide(L)'
;MSILLVAGCTSSFSRVRDAINQAPDWYDARRKEIRGEGYPKLAEVKEIPVEQLPGQTLPASAARVDILQAYFDSSERAEPPVDVAGQMAALLKRVEADFAGLPADPAFLTQEEIAEIEAAFNVPRVTEGLKVRRK
;
A
#
# COMPACT_ATOMS: atom_id res chain seq x y z
N MET A 1 -6.39 -29.40 55.40
CA MET A 1 -7.42 -28.54 56.01
C MET A 1 -7.26 -27.16 55.38
N SER A 2 -7.90 -26.95 54.23
CA SER A 2 -7.71 -25.74 53.40
C SER A 2 -9.07 -25.14 53.07
N ILE A 3 -9.74 -24.60 54.08
CA ILE A 3 -10.95 -23.78 53.95
C ILE A 3 -10.54 -22.33 54.14
N LEU A 4 -9.80 -21.73 53.20
CA LEU A 4 -9.45 -20.30 53.27
C LEU A 4 -9.37 -19.59 51.90
N LEU A 5 -9.77 -20.22 50.79
CA LEU A 5 -9.70 -19.60 49.45
C LEU A 5 -11.05 -19.18 48.85
N VAL A 6 -12.18 -19.44 49.53
CA VAL A 6 -13.51 -19.14 48.98
C VAL A 6 -13.99 -17.71 49.31
N ALA A 7 -13.42 -17.04 50.32
CA ALA A 7 -13.84 -15.68 50.70
C ALA A 7 -13.40 -14.58 49.71
N GLY A 8 -12.43 -14.87 48.82
CA GLY A 8 -11.90 -13.88 47.87
C GLY A 8 -12.75 -13.68 46.61
N CYS A 9 -13.47 -14.71 46.17
CA CYS A 9 -14.23 -14.68 44.91
C CYS A 9 -15.59 -13.98 45.04
N THR A 10 -16.19 -13.96 46.24
CA THR A 10 -17.49 -13.30 46.45
C THR A 10 -17.35 -11.77 46.48
N SER A 11 -16.25 -11.27 47.06
CA SER A 11 -15.95 -9.83 47.16
C SER A 11 -15.61 -9.18 45.82
N SER A 12 -15.05 -9.95 44.88
CA SER A 12 -14.75 -9.48 43.53
C SER A 12 -16.03 -9.37 42.71
N PHE A 13 -16.96 -10.31 42.86
CA PHE A 13 -18.24 -10.27 42.17
C PHE A 13 -19.16 -9.14 42.69
N SER A 14 -19.17 -8.87 44.00
CA SER A 14 -19.92 -7.74 44.56
C SER A 14 -19.34 -6.39 44.13
N ARG A 15 -18.01 -6.24 44.15
CA ARG A 15 -17.32 -5.03 43.66
C ARG A 15 -17.57 -4.76 42.19
N VAL A 16 -17.61 -5.80 41.35
CA VAL A 16 -17.97 -5.64 39.93
C VAL A 16 -19.43 -5.24 39.79
N ARG A 17 -20.35 -5.80 40.59
CA ARG A 17 -21.77 -5.41 40.58
C ARG A 17 -21.96 -3.95 40.97
N ASP A 18 -21.29 -3.50 42.03
CA ASP A 18 -21.36 -2.11 42.50
C ASP A 18 -20.74 -1.14 41.49
N ALA A 19 -19.63 -1.51 40.86
CA ALA A 19 -19.00 -0.73 39.81
C ALA A 19 -19.88 -0.62 38.55
N ILE A 20 -20.65 -1.66 38.21
CA ILE A 20 -21.64 -1.62 37.12
C ILE A 20 -22.82 -0.72 37.49
N ASN A 21 -23.32 -0.79 38.72
CA ASN A 21 -24.44 0.02 39.20
C ASN A 21 -24.07 1.52 39.33
N GLN A 22 -22.79 1.83 39.50
CA GLN A 22 -22.26 3.20 39.54
C GLN A 22 -21.66 3.64 38.19
N ALA A 23 -21.77 2.81 37.14
CA ALA A 23 -21.22 3.14 35.84
C ALA A 23 -22.04 4.26 35.19
N PRO A 24 -21.40 5.26 34.56
CA PRO A 24 -22.11 6.32 33.85
C PRO A 24 -22.82 5.77 32.59
N ASP A 25 -23.83 6.50 32.10
CA ASP A 25 -24.70 6.08 30.99
C ASP A 25 -23.96 5.65 29.71
N TRP A 26 -22.76 6.19 29.46
CA TRP A 26 -21.93 5.78 28.33
C TRP A 26 -21.55 4.29 28.37
N TYR A 27 -21.48 3.67 29.55
CA TYR A 27 -21.11 2.27 29.72
C TYR A 27 -22.20 1.33 29.18
N ASP A 28 -23.46 1.64 29.43
CA ASP A 28 -24.59 0.86 28.91
C ASP A 28 -24.77 1.06 27.41
N ALA A 29 -24.54 2.28 26.90
CA ALA A 29 -24.51 2.55 25.46
C ALA A 29 -23.44 1.70 24.76
N ARG A 30 -22.23 1.64 25.31
CA ARG A 30 -21.11 0.84 24.78
C ARG A 30 -21.40 -0.66 24.85
N ARG A 31 -22.11 -1.14 25.87
CA ARG A 31 -22.50 -2.56 25.98
C ARG A 31 -23.54 -2.98 24.94
N LYS A 32 -24.41 -2.08 24.49
CA LYS A 32 -25.34 -2.31 23.37
C LYS A 32 -24.60 -2.35 22.04
N GLU A 33 -23.66 -1.42 21.86
CA GLU A 33 -22.79 -1.35 20.68
C GLU A 33 -21.96 -2.64 20.50
N ILE A 34 -21.27 -3.09 21.56
CA ILE A 34 -20.44 -4.31 21.53
C ILE A 34 -21.28 -5.57 21.27
N ARG A 35 -22.53 -5.62 21.75
CA ARG A 35 -23.45 -6.73 21.48
C ARG A 35 -24.01 -6.75 20.05
N GLY A 36 -23.69 -5.75 19.24
CA GLY A 36 -24.19 -5.65 17.88
C GLY A 36 -25.69 -5.32 17.81
N GLU A 37 -26.31 -4.89 18.91
CA GLU A 37 -27.74 -4.56 18.96
C GLU A 37 -27.98 -3.26 18.18
N GLY A 38 -28.55 -3.37 16.97
CA GLY A 38 -28.93 -2.22 16.13
C GLY A 38 -28.03 -1.96 14.92
N TYR A 39 -26.98 -2.75 14.70
CA TYR A 39 -26.25 -2.69 13.42
C TYR A 39 -27.09 -3.34 12.31
N PRO A 40 -27.20 -2.72 11.11
CA PRO A 40 -27.78 -3.40 9.98
C PRO A 40 -26.97 -4.66 9.69
N LYS A 41 -27.65 -5.80 9.52
CA LYS A 41 -27.00 -7.01 9.02
C LYS A 41 -26.36 -6.65 7.69
N LEU A 42 -25.03 -6.61 7.64
CA LEU A 42 -24.31 -6.46 6.39
C LEU A 42 -24.82 -7.58 5.48
N ALA A 43 -25.31 -7.20 4.29
CA ALA A 43 -25.91 -8.13 3.35
C ALA A 43 -25.02 -9.37 3.23
N GLU A 44 -25.62 -10.56 3.31
CA GLU A 44 -24.95 -11.84 3.18
C GLU A 44 -24.04 -11.78 1.95
N VAL A 45 -22.73 -11.79 2.18
CA VAL A 45 -21.74 -11.82 1.10
C VAL A 45 -22.03 -13.10 0.32
N LYS A 46 -22.54 -12.94 -0.91
CA LYS A 46 -22.87 -14.09 -1.76
C LYS A 46 -21.60 -14.90 -1.97
N GLU A 47 -21.64 -16.18 -1.59
CA GLU A 47 -20.56 -17.10 -1.88
C GLU A 47 -20.38 -17.23 -3.39
N ILE A 48 -19.13 -17.17 -3.84
CA ILE A 48 -18.79 -17.31 -5.25
C ILE A 48 -18.98 -18.79 -5.62
N PRO A 49 -19.77 -19.12 -6.65
CA PRO A 49 -19.90 -20.49 -7.14
C PRO A 49 -18.54 -21.09 -7.46
N VAL A 50 -18.36 -22.39 -7.22
CA VAL A 50 -17.07 -23.06 -7.40
C VAL A 50 -16.52 -22.83 -8.80
N GLU A 51 -17.38 -22.85 -9.82
CA GLU A 51 -17.09 -22.65 -11.24
C GLU A 51 -16.59 -21.23 -11.58
N GLN A 52 -16.82 -20.26 -10.68
CA GLN A 52 -16.41 -18.86 -10.83
C GLN A 52 -15.25 -18.49 -9.90
N LEU A 53 -14.68 -19.47 -9.20
CA LEU A 53 -13.52 -19.22 -8.35
C LEU A 53 -12.35 -18.71 -9.20
N PRO A 54 -11.70 -17.60 -8.79
CA PRO A 54 -10.50 -17.12 -9.45
C PRO A 54 -9.44 -18.22 -9.49
N GLY A 55 -8.76 -18.37 -10.64
CA GLY A 55 -7.65 -19.31 -10.81
C GLY A 55 -7.98 -20.61 -11.54
N GLN A 56 -9.26 -20.89 -11.85
CA GLN A 56 -9.63 -22.08 -12.64
C GLN A 56 -9.01 -22.11 -14.04
N THR A 57 -8.73 -20.95 -14.63
CA THR A 57 -8.09 -20.83 -15.95
C THR A 57 -6.56 -20.86 -15.90
N LEU A 58 -5.94 -20.98 -14.72
CA LEU A 58 -4.49 -20.98 -14.57
C LEU A 58 -3.78 -22.09 -15.37
N PRO A 59 -4.27 -23.35 -15.38
CA PRO A 59 -3.65 -24.41 -16.18
C PRO A 59 -3.71 -24.11 -17.68
N ALA A 60 -4.83 -23.57 -18.17
CA ALA A 60 -4.97 -23.16 -19.57
C ALA A 60 -4.05 -21.98 -19.91
N SER A 61 -3.83 -21.05 -18.98
CA SER A 61 -2.85 -19.97 -19.18
C SER A 61 -1.41 -20.47 -19.19
N ALA A 62 -1.06 -21.48 -18.39
CA ALA A 62 0.28 -22.05 -18.36
C ALA A 62 0.64 -22.69 -19.71
N ALA A 63 -0.26 -23.52 -20.26
CA ALA A 63 -0.07 -24.10 -21.59
C ALA A 63 0.09 -23.04 -22.69
N ARG A 64 -0.62 -21.91 -22.55
CA ARG A 64 -0.50 -20.78 -23.48
C ARG A 64 0.84 -20.06 -23.36
N VAL A 65 1.39 -19.94 -22.14
CA VAL A 65 2.71 -19.37 -21.89
C VAL A 65 3.80 -20.25 -22.49
N ASP A 66 3.73 -21.57 -22.34
CA ASP A 66 4.72 -22.49 -22.91
C ASP A 66 4.78 -22.39 -24.45
N ILE A 67 3.62 -22.28 -25.11
CA ILE A 67 3.54 -22.07 -26.56
C ILE A 67 4.17 -20.73 -26.97
N LEU A 68 3.89 -19.67 -26.23
CA LEU A 68 4.45 -18.34 -26.51
C LEU A 68 5.96 -18.30 -26.26
N GLN A 69 6.44 -19.00 -25.23
CA GLN A 69 7.86 -19.13 -24.94
C GLN A 69 8.58 -19.89 -26.05
N ALA A 70 8.04 -21.03 -26.50
CA ALA A 70 8.61 -21.77 -27.62
C ALA A 70 8.65 -20.95 -28.93
N TYR A 71 7.60 -20.15 -29.18
CA TYR A 71 7.59 -19.22 -30.32
C TYR A 71 8.66 -18.14 -30.18
N PHE A 72 8.81 -17.56 -28.99
CA PHE A 72 9.85 -16.58 -28.70
C PHE A 72 11.24 -17.16 -28.90
N ASP A 73 11.53 -18.33 -28.33
CA ASP A 73 12.84 -18.99 -28.39
C ASP A 73 13.22 -19.41 -29.81
N SER A 74 12.24 -19.64 -30.70
CA SER A 74 12.47 -19.94 -32.13
C SER A 74 12.78 -18.71 -32.99
N SER A 75 12.66 -17.51 -32.43
CA SER A 75 12.90 -16.26 -33.15
C SER A 75 14.38 -15.94 -33.21
N GLU A 76 14.88 -15.58 -34.40
CA GLU A 76 16.24 -15.03 -34.57
C GLU A 76 16.51 -13.82 -33.66
N ARG A 77 15.46 -13.07 -33.27
CA ARG A 77 15.59 -11.93 -32.35
C ARG A 77 15.75 -12.32 -30.88
N ALA A 78 15.48 -13.58 -30.54
CA ALA A 78 15.69 -14.11 -29.20
C ALA A 78 17.10 -14.66 -29.00
N GLU A 79 17.91 -14.77 -30.07
CA GLU A 79 19.31 -15.11 -29.92
C GLU A 79 20.04 -14.03 -29.12
N PRO A 80 20.67 -14.39 -27.98
CA PRO A 80 21.45 -13.43 -27.22
C PRO A 80 22.66 -12.99 -28.06
N PRO A 81 23.07 -11.71 -27.97
CA PRO A 81 24.25 -11.26 -28.69
C PRO A 81 25.49 -12.05 -28.27
N VAL A 82 26.26 -12.54 -29.25
CA VAL A 82 27.47 -13.36 -29.01
C VAL A 82 28.55 -12.60 -28.22
N ASP A 83 28.58 -11.27 -28.34
CA ASP A 83 29.55 -10.40 -27.64
C ASP A 83 28.85 -9.20 -27.00
N VAL A 84 28.05 -9.46 -25.95
CA VAL A 84 27.39 -8.40 -25.18
C VAL A 84 28.42 -7.43 -24.59
N ALA A 85 29.56 -7.93 -24.11
CA ALA A 85 30.57 -7.12 -23.45
C ALA A 85 31.26 -6.14 -24.43
N GLY A 86 31.68 -6.61 -25.59
CA GLY A 86 32.28 -5.76 -26.62
C GLY A 86 31.28 -4.77 -27.21
N GLN A 87 30.01 -5.18 -27.40
CA GLN A 87 28.95 -4.26 -27.84
C GLN A 87 28.68 -3.16 -26.81
N MET A 88 28.69 -3.49 -25.51
CA MET A 88 28.52 -2.51 -24.45
C MET A 88 29.71 -1.54 -24.37
N ALA A 89 30.94 -2.05 -24.52
CA ALA A 89 32.14 -1.21 -24.56
C ALA A 89 32.14 -0.26 -25.78
N ALA A 90 31.67 -0.73 -26.94
CA ALA A 90 31.52 0.09 -28.13
C ALA A 90 30.44 1.16 -27.98
N LEU A 91 29.32 0.82 -27.34
CA LEU A 91 28.26 1.77 -27.01
C LEU A 91 28.77 2.86 -26.07
N LEU A 92 29.47 2.47 -25.00
CA LEU A 92 30.02 3.39 -24.02
C LEU A 92 31.00 4.37 -24.67
N LYS A 93 31.92 3.88 -25.51
CA LYS A 93 32.82 4.75 -26.28
C LYS A 93 32.09 5.72 -27.20
N ARG A 94 30.99 5.29 -27.84
CA ARG A 94 30.19 6.16 -28.70
C ARG A 94 29.53 7.27 -27.88
N VAL A 95 28.91 6.92 -26.76
CA VAL A 95 28.31 7.90 -25.84
C VAL A 95 29.36 8.86 -25.31
N GLU A 96 30.52 8.38 -24.87
CA GLU A 96 31.60 9.27 -24.42
C GLU A 96 32.07 10.23 -25.53
N ALA A 97 32.13 9.78 -26.77
CA ALA A 97 32.49 10.61 -27.91
C ALA A 97 31.41 11.64 -28.26
N ASP A 98 30.13 11.26 -28.20
CA ASP A 98 29.00 12.15 -28.48
C ASP A 98 28.88 13.28 -27.45
N PHE A 99 29.36 13.04 -26.22
CA PHE A 99 29.39 14.00 -25.13
C PHE A 99 30.77 14.63 -24.93
N ALA A 100 31.76 14.31 -25.78
CA ALA A 100 33.10 14.87 -25.70
C ALA A 100 33.05 16.39 -25.97
N GLY A 101 33.50 17.18 -25.00
CA GLY A 101 33.50 18.64 -25.08
C GLY A 101 32.32 19.31 -24.38
N LEU A 102 31.37 18.54 -23.85
CA LEU A 102 30.43 19.06 -22.86
C LEU A 102 31.12 19.14 -21.49
N PRO A 103 30.88 20.21 -20.72
CA PRO A 103 31.40 20.30 -19.36
C PRO A 103 30.84 19.15 -18.51
N ALA A 104 31.70 18.49 -17.73
CA ALA A 104 31.33 17.38 -16.85
C ALA A 104 30.29 17.77 -15.79
N ASP A 105 30.24 19.07 -15.48
CA ASP A 105 29.20 19.72 -14.71
C ASP A 105 28.60 20.82 -15.59
N PRO A 106 27.56 20.53 -16.38
CA PRO A 106 26.86 21.59 -17.06
C PRO A 106 26.14 22.35 -15.94
N ALA A 107 26.63 23.53 -15.57
CA ALA A 107 25.81 24.53 -14.90
C ALA A 107 24.74 25.02 -15.91
N PHE A 108 23.84 24.10 -16.30
CA PHE A 108 22.83 24.26 -17.34
C PHE A 108 21.76 25.28 -16.92
N LEU A 109 21.67 25.53 -15.62
CA LEU A 109 20.93 26.63 -15.03
C LEU A 109 21.86 27.39 -14.08
N THR A 110 21.82 28.70 -14.21
CA THR A 110 22.28 29.64 -13.21
C THR A 110 21.41 29.53 -11.94
N GLN A 111 21.92 30.01 -10.81
CA GLN A 111 21.15 30.02 -9.56
C GLN A 111 19.88 30.88 -9.69
N GLU A 112 19.93 31.90 -10.54
CA GLU A 112 18.82 32.76 -10.91
C GLU A 112 17.73 31.97 -11.66
N GLU A 113 18.09 31.17 -12.66
CA GLU A 113 17.13 30.34 -13.41
C GLU A 113 16.52 29.24 -12.53
N ILE A 114 17.29 28.67 -11.59
CA ILE A 114 16.77 27.73 -10.58
C ILE A 114 15.71 28.42 -9.72
N ALA A 115 15.99 29.64 -9.24
CA ALA A 115 15.06 30.41 -8.41
C ALA A 115 13.76 30.78 -9.16
N GLU A 116 13.85 31.12 -10.45
CA GLU A 116 12.66 31.38 -11.29
C GLU A 116 11.79 30.13 -11.45
N ILE A 117 12.40 28.97 -11.67
CA ILE A 117 11.68 27.69 -11.77
C ILE A 117 11.00 27.37 -10.44
N GLU A 118 11.72 27.46 -9.31
CA GLU A 118 11.17 27.21 -7.99
C GLU A 118 9.99 28.14 -7.67
N ALA A 119 10.09 29.42 -8.03
CA ALA A 119 9.02 30.39 -7.85
C ALA A 119 7.78 30.05 -8.69
N ALA A 120 7.95 29.54 -9.92
CA ALA A 120 6.84 29.13 -10.78
C ALA A 120 6.06 27.92 -10.22
N PHE A 121 6.74 27.03 -9.48
CA PHE A 121 6.12 25.87 -8.84
C PHE A 121 5.63 26.13 -7.40
N ASN A 122 5.98 27.27 -6.82
CA ASN A 122 5.50 27.69 -5.49
C ASN A 122 4.08 28.28 -5.56
N VAL A 123 3.12 27.42 -5.92
CA VAL A 123 1.70 27.78 -5.96
C VAL A 123 1.15 27.74 -4.52
N PRO A 124 0.38 28.76 -4.08
CA PRO A 124 -0.25 28.77 -2.76
C PRO A 124 -1.03 27.48 -2.54
N ARG A 125 -0.71 26.74 -1.47
CA ARG A 125 -1.49 25.57 -1.10
C ARG A 125 -2.92 26.02 -0.80
N VAL A 126 -3.90 25.36 -1.41
CA VAL A 126 -5.35 25.66 -1.30
C VAL A 126 -5.85 25.79 0.16
N THR A 127 -5.08 25.30 1.12
CA THR A 127 -5.37 25.36 2.56
C THR A 127 -5.04 26.69 3.23
N GLU A 128 -4.28 27.61 2.62
CA GLU A 128 -3.90 28.87 3.29
C GLU A 128 -5.00 29.95 3.30
N GLY A 129 -6.01 29.83 2.42
CA GLY A 129 -7.19 30.71 2.39
C GLY A 129 -8.33 30.30 3.32
N LEU A 130 -8.25 29.12 3.94
CA LEU A 130 -9.29 28.56 4.82
C LEU A 130 -8.96 28.73 6.31
N LYS A 131 -8.37 29.86 6.70
CA LYS A 131 -8.50 30.34 8.09
C LYS A 131 -9.92 30.88 8.26
N VAL A 132 -10.86 29.94 8.40
CA VAL A 132 -12.24 30.20 8.81
C VAL A 132 -12.18 31.05 10.07
N ARG A 133 -12.57 32.33 9.93
CA ARG A 133 -12.96 33.19 11.04
C ARG A 133 -14.08 32.47 11.80
N ARG A 134 -13.75 31.80 12.90
CA ARG A 134 -14.75 31.49 13.93
C ARG A 134 -14.96 32.78 14.71
N LYS A 135 -16.13 33.41 14.48
CA LYS A 135 -16.74 34.33 15.45
C LYS A 135 -17.29 33.52 16.61
#